data_AF-A0A3D4FK07-F1
#
_entry.id   AF-A0A3D4FK07-F1
#
_cell.length_a   1.000
_cell.length_b   1.000
_cell.length_c   1.000
_cell.angle_alpha   90.00
_cell.angle_beta   90.00
_cell.angle_gamma   90.00
#
_symmetry.space_group_name_H-M   'P 1'
#
loop_
_entity.id
_entity.type
_entity.pdbx_description
1 polymer ?
#
loop_
_entity_poly.entity_id
_entity_poly.type
_entity_poly.pdbx_seq_one_letter_code
_entity_poly.pdbx_strand_id
1 'polypeptide(L)'
;MYLRGYNRWNNGTIQNEFGKLGIDGTILKKDNIEMVEINRGSIFCSCLKVSFAQALAEMSKLNLKYLFVESSGLADPSNVEEILQEVKILEGDIYNFKGVLCLIDGVSFIEQLQDLETVNRQLKHCHMAVINKVDLISEGELQKVIEEIRTINPICDIVICSFGEFSMD
;
A
#
# COMPACT_ATOMS: atom_id res chain seq x y z
N MET A 1 1.38 8.50 -6.16
CA MET A 1 -0.10 8.45 -6.18
C MET A 1 -0.61 9.69 -5.51
N TYR A 2 -1.46 10.50 -6.17
CA TYR A 2 -2.03 11.71 -5.58
C TYR A 2 -3.52 11.48 -5.34
N LEU A 3 -3.87 11.21 -4.08
CA LEU A 3 -5.26 11.03 -3.67
C LEU A 3 -5.93 12.41 -3.52
N ARG A 4 -6.63 12.84 -4.57
CA ARG A 4 -7.35 14.12 -4.56
C ARG A 4 -8.46 14.06 -3.49
N GLY A 5 -8.56 15.12 -2.68
CA GLY A 5 -9.50 15.19 -1.54
C GLY A 5 -8.92 14.76 -0.19
N TYR A 6 -7.81 14.00 -0.18
CA TYR A 6 -7.18 13.57 1.07
C TYR A 6 -6.30 14.66 1.72
N ASN A 7 -5.72 15.58 0.93
CA ASN A 7 -4.90 16.71 1.42
C ASN A 7 -5.62 17.70 2.36
N ARG A 8 -6.94 17.56 2.53
CA ARG A 8 -7.74 18.36 3.48
C ARG A 8 -7.77 17.77 4.89
N TRP A 9 -7.29 16.54 5.05
CA TRP A 9 -7.31 15.80 6.30
C TRP A 9 -5.89 15.63 6.83
N ASN A 10 -5.78 15.51 8.16
CA ASN A 10 -4.52 15.16 8.80
C ASN A 10 -4.23 13.69 8.50
N ASN A 11 -3.30 13.41 7.60
CA ASN A 11 -2.93 12.05 7.19
C ASN A 11 -1.52 11.73 7.64
N GLY A 12 -1.26 10.44 7.88
CA GLY A 12 0.08 9.94 8.11
C GLY A 12 0.45 8.83 7.14
N THR A 13 1.75 8.57 7.01
CA THR A 13 2.29 7.48 6.19
C THR A 13 3.37 6.72 6.96
N ILE A 14 3.30 5.39 6.97
CA ILE A 14 4.42 4.53 7.33
C ILE A 14 5.06 4.07 6.03
N GLN A 15 6.35 4.35 5.85
CA GLN A 15 7.09 3.95 4.65
C GLN A 15 8.05 2.81 5.00
N ASN A 16 7.97 1.70 4.27
CA ASN A 16 8.92 0.60 4.40
C ASN A 16 9.99 0.68 3.30
N GLU A 17 11.19 1.15 3.65
CA GLU A 17 12.31 1.23 2.71
C GLU A 17 13.31 0.06 2.89
N PHE A 18 13.77 -0.49 1.75
CA PHE A 18 14.93 -1.38 1.67
C PHE A 18 16.19 -0.54 1.40
N GLY A 19 16.78 0.05 2.45
CA GLY A 19 17.91 1.00 2.31
C GLY A 19 18.90 1.00 3.49
N LYS A 20 20.14 1.46 3.24
CA LYS A 20 21.27 1.48 4.21
C LYS A 20 21.32 2.71 5.12
N LEU A 21 20.45 3.68 4.92
CA LEU A 21 20.45 4.95 5.66
C LEU A 21 19.01 5.31 5.97
N GLY A 22 18.59 5.07 7.19
CA GLY A 22 17.30 5.49 7.70
C GLY A 22 17.35 5.68 9.21
N ILE A 23 16.69 6.72 9.68
CA ILE A 23 16.67 7.17 11.07
C ILE A 23 15.65 6.30 11.80
N ASP A 24 16.07 5.59 12.85
CA ASP A 24 15.17 4.73 13.64
C ASP A 24 14.00 5.55 14.22
N GLY A 25 12.77 5.24 13.77
CA GLY A 25 11.51 5.53 14.48
C GLY A 25 11.20 7.00 14.77
N THR A 26 11.90 7.94 14.15
CA THR A 26 11.63 9.38 14.35
C THR A 26 10.48 9.81 13.44
N ILE A 27 9.44 10.40 14.03
CA ILE A 27 8.34 10.99 13.25
C ILE A 27 8.90 12.20 12.50
N LEU A 28 8.87 12.14 11.17
CA LEU A 28 9.27 13.21 10.27
C LEU A 28 8.01 13.91 9.74
N LYS A 29 8.09 15.23 9.56
CA LYS A 29 7.02 16.02 8.94
C LYS A 29 7.47 16.50 7.57
N LYS A 30 6.82 16.02 6.50
CA LYS A 30 7.06 16.49 5.12
C LYS A 30 5.73 16.87 4.50
N ASP A 31 5.63 18.07 3.93
CA ASP A 31 4.43 18.52 3.21
C ASP A 31 3.11 18.36 4.01
N ASN A 32 3.14 18.59 5.34
CA ASN A 32 2.04 18.36 6.30
C ASN A 32 1.60 16.90 6.50
N ILE A 33 2.40 15.93 6.08
CA ILE A 33 2.17 14.50 6.33
C ILE A 33 3.12 14.04 7.44
N GLU A 34 2.56 13.39 8.46
CA GLU A 34 3.33 12.73 9.51
C GLU A 34 3.88 11.41 8.96
N MET A 35 5.19 11.17 9.09
CA MET A 35 5.83 9.99 8.52
C MET A 35 6.70 9.23 9.51
N VAL A 36 6.62 7.90 9.48
CA VAL A 36 7.52 6.99 10.19
C VAL A 36 8.16 6.05 9.17
N GLU A 37 9.48 5.95 9.22
CA GLU A 37 10.26 5.07 8.36
C GLU A 37 10.64 3.79 9.12
N ILE A 38 10.36 2.62 8.53
CA ILE A 38 10.77 1.32 9.07
C ILE A 38 11.82 0.73 8.14
N ASN A 39 12.93 0.30 8.72
CA ASN A 39 14.10 -0.19 7.99
C ASN A 39 14.38 -1.67 8.26
N ARG A 40 15.22 -2.27 7.40
CA ARG A 40 15.84 -3.62 7.54
C ARG A 40 14.97 -4.83 7.19
N GLY A 41 14.06 -4.71 6.24
CA GLY A 41 13.31 -5.85 5.71
C GLY A 41 11.89 -5.51 5.29
N SER A 42 11.07 -6.53 5.06
CA SER A 42 9.63 -6.34 4.85
C SER A 42 8.93 -6.18 6.21
N ILE A 43 8.09 -5.17 6.39
CA ILE A 43 7.19 -5.05 7.56
C ILE A 43 6.29 -6.28 7.77
N PHE A 44 6.09 -7.09 6.72
CA PHE A 44 5.34 -8.34 6.76
C PHE A 44 6.18 -9.55 7.20
N CYS A 45 7.48 -9.37 7.45
CA CYS A 45 8.35 -10.40 8.01
C CYS A 45 8.22 -10.46 9.54
N SER A 46 8.34 -11.65 10.12
CA SER A 46 8.31 -11.86 11.57
C SER A 46 9.30 -10.98 12.35
N CYS A 47 10.44 -10.65 11.75
CA CYS A 47 11.48 -9.80 12.35
C CYS A 47 11.06 -8.34 12.54
N LEU A 48 10.11 -7.81 11.76
CA LEU A 48 9.70 -6.40 11.78
C LEU A 48 8.28 -6.18 12.30
N LYS A 49 7.53 -7.26 12.61
CA LYS A 49 6.19 -7.19 13.20
C LYS A 49 6.14 -6.26 14.43
N VAL A 50 7.12 -6.36 15.33
CA VAL A 50 7.17 -5.53 16.56
C VAL A 50 7.41 -4.06 16.23
N SER A 51 8.36 -3.76 15.35
CA SER A 51 8.64 -2.38 14.94
C SER A 51 7.46 -1.75 14.20
N PHE A 52 6.74 -2.53 13.39
CA PHE A 52 5.53 -2.08 12.73
C PHE A 52 4.40 -1.84 13.71
N ALA A 53 4.20 -2.71 14.69
CA ALA A 53 3.23 -2.49 15.77
C ALA A 53 3.54 -1.23 16.58
N GLN A 54 4.81 -0.97 16.91
CA GLN A 54 5.24 0.25 17.58
C GLN A 54 4.99 1.50 16.74
N ALA A 55 5.32 1.47 15.44
CA ALA A 55 5.03 2.58 14.53
C ALA A 55 3.52 2.86 14.44
N LEU A 56 2.70 1.81 14.34
CA LEU A 56 1.25 1.91 14.40
C LEU A 56 0.78 2.53 15.73
N ALA A 57 1.36 2.15 16.86
CA ALA A 57 1.00 2.72 18.16
C ALA A 57 1.34 4.22 18.24
N GLU A 58 2.53 4.64 17.79
CA GLU A 58 2.93 6.06 17.80
C GLU A 58 2.07 6.91 16.85
N MET A 59 1.80 6.41 15.64
CA MET A 59 0.97 7.13 14.65
C MET A 59 -0.48 7.31 15.14
N SER A 60 -0.99 6.39 15.97
CA SER A 60 -2.34 6.50 16.54
C SER A 60 -2.52 7.72 17.45
N LYS A 61 -1.42 8.26 18.01
CA LYS A 61 -1.43 9.43 18.90
C LYS A 61 -1.56 10.75 18.14
N LEU A 62 -1.38 10.75 16.81
CA LEU A 62 -1.26 11.97 16.00
C LEU A 62 -2.61 12.52 15.46
N ASN A 63 -3.75 12.04 15.98
CA ASN A 63 -5.11 12.43 15.54
C ASN A 63 -5.25 12.46 14.01
N LEU A 64 -4.82 11.36 13.38
CA LEU A 64 -4.86 11.17 11.93
C LEU A 64 -6.25 10.70 11.51
N LYS A 65 -6.74 11.21 10.37
CA LYS A 65 -7.93 10.65 9.74
C LYS A 65 -7.61 9.37 8.97
N TYR A 66 -6.47 9.36 8.28
CA TYR A 66 -6.00 8.21 7.52
C TYR A 66 -4.52 7.97 7.79
N LEU A 67 -4.18 6.69 7.92
CA LEU A 67 -2.80 6.23 7.95
C LEU A 67 -2.58 5.33 6.72
N PHE A 68 -1.64 5.71 5.88
CA PHE A 68 -1.22 4.91 4.73
C PHE A 68 0.00 4.09 5.12
N VAL A 69 0.06 2.84 4.69
CA VAL A 69 1.26 2.02 4.83
C VAL A 69 1.77 1.75 3.42
N GLU A 70 2.89 2.38 3.09
CA GLU A 70 3.58 2.17 1.82
C GLU A 70 4.56 1.02 2.00
N SER A 71 4.38 -0.02 1.18
CA SER A 71 5.25 -1.18 1.18
C SER A 71 5.78 -1.40 -0.24
N SER A 72 7.01 -0.95 -0.48
CA SER A 72 7.69 -1.13 -1.77
C SER A 72 8.25 -2.55 -1.95
N GLY A 73 8.49 -2.94 -3.20
CA GLY A 73 9.25 -4.13 -3.56
C GLY A 73 8.48 -5.46 -3.39
N LEU A 74 9.05 -6.37 -2.59
CA LEU A 74 8.60 -7.76 -2.44
C LEU A 74 7.60 -7.95 -1.28
N ALA A 75 6.91 -6.89 -0.86
CA ALA A 75 5.94 -6.96 0.22
C ALA A 75 4.75 -7.85 -0.15
N ASP A 76 4.36 -8.73 0.77
CA ASP A 76 3.25 -9.67 0.62
C ASP A 76 2.14 -9.28 1.61
N PRO A 77 1.01 -8.73 1.13
CA PRO A 77 -0.04 -8.23 2.01
C PRO A 77 -0.94 -9.35 2.58
N SER A 78 -0.67 -10.62 2.27
CA SER A 78 -1.50 -11.77 2.71
C SER A 78 -1.74 -11.84 4.22
N ASN A 79 -0.81 -11.35 5.03
CA ASN A 79 -0.89 -11.40 6.51
C ASN A 79 -1.23 -10.06 7.16
N VAL A 80 -1.66 -9.04 6.39
CA VAL A 80 -1.93 -7.70 6.95
C VAL A 80 -3.01 -7.73 8.03
N GLU A 81 -4.07 -8.52 7.83
CA GLU A 81 -5.16 -8.63 8.80
C GLU A 81 -4.70 -9.32 10.08
N GLU A 82 -3.90 -10.38 9.99
CA GLU A 82 -3.31 -11.06 11.15
C GLU A 82 -2.48 -10.08 11.99
N ILE A 83 -1.61 -9.31 11.33
CA ILE A 83 -0.78 -8.30 12.00
C ILE A 83 -1.65 -7.25 12.68
N LEU A 84 -2.72 -6.77 12.03
CA LEU A 84 -3.63 -5.80 12.64
C LEU A 84 -4.41 -6.38 13.82
N GLN A 85 -4.76 -7.67 13.80
CA GLN A 85 -5.35 -8.34 14.97
C GLN A 85 -4.34 -8.46 16.12
N GLU A 86 -3.08 -8.78 15.85
CA GLU A 86 -2.02 -8.81 16.87
C GLU A 86 -1.83 -7.41 17.50
N VAL A 87 -1.78 -6.37 16.67
CA VAL A 87 -1.70 -4.97 17.15
C VAL A 87 -2.92 -4.62 17.99
N LYS A 88 -4.11 -5.04 17.58
CA LYS A 88 -5.35 -4.82 18.34
C LYS A 88 -5.32 -5.46 19.72
N ILE A 89 -4.72 -6.65 19.86
CA ILE A 89 -4.55 -7.33 21.14
C ILE A 89 -3.59 -6.55 22.06
N LEU A 90 -2.54 -5.97 21.50
CA LEU A 90 -1.49 -5.29 22.26
C LEU A 90 -1.87 -3.85 22.65
N GLU A 91 -2.44 -3.09 21.73
CA GLU A 91 -2.66 -1.63 21.84
C GLU A 91 -4.15 -1.23 21.87
N GLY A 92 -5.06 -2.21 21.72
CA GLY A 92 -6.50 -1.98 21.63
C GLY A 92 -6.99 -1.72 20.19
N ASP A 93 -8.29 -1.50 20.04
CA ASP A 93 -8.94 -1.33 18.73
C ASP A 93 -8.73 0.08 18.15
N ILE A 94 -7.49 0.40 17.79
CA ILE A 94 -7.05 1.76 17.41
C ILE A 94 -7.19 2.06 15.90
N TYR A 95 -7.39 1.05 15.05
CA TYR A 95 -7.48 1.21 13.59
C TYR A 95 -8.72 0.54 13.00
N ASN A 96 -9.38 1.24 12.07
CA ASN A 96 -10.39 0.68 11.19
C ASN A 96 -9.77 0.41 9.81
N PHE A 97 -9.36 -0.83 9.58
CA PHE A 97 -8.73 -1.23 8.32
C PHE A 97 -9.67 -1.04 7.13
N LYS A 98 -9.18 -0.35 6.08
CA LYS A 98 -9.95 -0.04 4.87
C LYS A 98 -9.61 -0.93 3.67
N GLY A 99 -8.52 -1.68 3.74
CA GLY A 99 -8.10 -2.58 2.68
C GLY A 99 -6.71 -2.24 2.13
N VAL A 100 -6.36 -2.98 1.08
CA VAL A 100 -5.06 -2.96 0.40
C VAL A 100 -5.26 -2.45 -1.03
N LEU A 101 -4.45 -1.46 -1.41
CA LEU A 101 -4.43 -0.92 -2.77
C LEU A 101 -3.21 -1.48 -3.51
N CYS A 102 -3.42 -2.05 -4.69
CA CYS A 102 -2.35 -2.45 -5.59
C CYS A 102 -2.25 -1.45 -6.74
N LEU A 103 -1.19 -0.66 -6.76
CA LEU A 103 -0.93 0.30 -7.84
C LEU A 103 -0.23 -0.42 -8.99
N ILE A 104 -0.90 -0.47 -10.14
CA ILE A 104 -0.47 -1.19 -11.33
C ILE A 104 0.04 -0.19 -12.38
N ASP A 105 1.21 -0.46 -12.93
CA ASP A 105 1.72 0.25 -14.12
C ASP A 105 1.18 -0.44 -15.38
N GLY A 106 0.22 0.20 -16.06
CA GLY A 106 -0.43 -0.39 -17.24
C GLY A 106 0.54 -0.71 -18.39
N VAL A 107 1.72 -0.08 -18.44
CA VAL A 107 2.72 -0.31 -19.49
C VAL A 107 3.52 -1.59 -19.23
N SER A 108 3.93 -1.84 -17.99
CA SER A 108 4.85 -2.93 -17.64
C SER A 108 4.21 -4.13 -16.94
N PHE A 109 2.93 -4.03 -16.56
CA PHE A 109 2.28 -5.01 -15.69
C PHE A 109 2.33 -6.45 -16.23
N ILE A 110 2.06 -6.63 -17.52
CA ILE A 110 2.01 -7.97 -18.13
C ILE A 110 3.39 -8.65 -18.08
N GLU A 111 4.46 -7.91 -18.33
CA GLU A 111 5.84 -8.40 -18.22
C GLU A 111 6.18 -8.73 -16.75
N GLN A 112 5.89 -7.80 -15.84
CA GLN A 112 6.14 -7.98 -14.40
C GLN A 112 5.40 -9.19 -13.82
N LEU A 113 4.18 -9.45 -14.29
CA LEU A 113 3.38 -10.57 -13.84
C LEU A 113 3.99 -11.93 -14.23
N GLN A 114 4.72 -11.99 -15.34
CA GLN A 114 5.43 -13.20 -15.78
C GLN A 114 6.73 -13.41 -14.99
N ASP A 115 7.42 -12.33 -14.66
CA ASP A 115 8.75 -12.38 -14.05
C ASP A 115 8.74 -12.47 -12.52
N LEU A 116 7.67 -11.98 -11.86
CA LEU A 116 7.64 -11.78 -10.42
C LEU A 116 6.40 -12.42 -9.77
N GLU A 117 6.60 -13.54 -9.09
CA GLU A 117 5.53 -14.21 -8.31
C GLU A 117 4.88 -13.25 -7.30
N THR A 118 5.65 -12.33 -6.72
CA THR A 118 5.16 -11.34 -5.76
C THR A 118 4.07 -10.44 -6.32
N VAL A 119 4.11 -10.11 -7.62
CA VAL A 119 3.06 -9.31 -8.27
C VAL A 119 1.73 -10.05 -8.24
N ASN A 120 1.76 -11.37 -8.50
CA ASN A 120 0.57 -12.21 -8.41
C ASN A 120 -0.01 -12.21 -6.99
N ARG A 121 0.84 -12.34 -5.97
CA ARG A 121 0.41 -12.35 -4.56
C ARG A 121 -0.17 -11.00 -4.13
N GLN A 122 0.50 -9.91 -4.45
CA GLN A 122 0.02 -8.54 -4.17
C GLN A 122 -1.36 -8.32 -4.76
N LEU A 123 -1.56 -8.73 -6.01
CA LEU A 123 -2.82 -8.58 -6.70
C LEU A 123 -3.92 -9.48 -6.12
N LYS A 124 -3.59 -10.74 -5.82
CA LYS A 124 -4.51 -11.71 -5.22
C LYS A 124 -5.07 -11.26 -3.87
N HIS A 125 -4.29 -10.51 -3.09
CA HIS A 125 -4.67 -10.05 -1.76
C HIS A 125 -5.05 -8.56 -1.69
N CYS A 126 -5.10 -7.87 -2.84
CA CYS A 126 -5.57 -6.50 -2.88
C CYS A 126 -7.11 -6.42 -2.80
N HIS A 127 -7.59 -5.32 -2.23
CA HIS A 127 -9.01 -4.98 -2.22
C HIS A 127 -9.37 -4.13 -3.46
N MET A 128 -8.41 -3.32 -3.93
CA MET A 128 -8.57 -2.51 -5.13
C MET A 128 -7.26 -2.50 -5.93
N ALA A 129 -7.39 -2.75 -7.23
CA ALA A 129 -6.35 -2.60 -8.23
C ALA A 129 -6.51 -1.25 -8.93
N VAL A 130 -5.47 -0.41 -8.86
CA VAL A 130 -5.45 0.91 -9.49
C VAL A 130 -4.53 0.84 -10.70
N ILE A 131 -5.11 0.75 -11.90
CA ILE A 131 -4.37 0.74 -13.15
C ILE A 131 -4.02 2.18 -13.51
N ASN A 132 -2.73 2.50 -13.49
CA ASN A 132 -2.20 3.81 -13.82
C ASN A 132 -1.48 3.81 -15.18
N LYS A 133 -1.20 5.01 -15.70
CA LYS A 133 -0.53 5.27 -16.98
C LYS A 133 -1.32 4.75 -18.18
N VAL A 134 -2.64 4.75 -18.09
CA VAL A 134 -3.49 4.29 -19.20
C VAL A 134 -3.41 5.20 -20.43
N ASP A 135 -2.88 6.42 -20.27
CA ASP A 135 -2.55 7.35 -21.34
C ASP A 135 -1.40 6.86 -22.25
N LEU A 136 -0.65 5.84 -21.81
CA LEU A 136 0.51 5.30 -22.53
C LEU A 136 0.23 3.95 -23.20
N ILE A 137 -0.98 3.40 -23.06
CA ILE A 137 -1.35 2.11 -23.63
C ILE A 137 -2.62 2.23 -24.46
N SER A 138 -2.77 1.35 -25.44
CA SER A 138 -3.99 1.23 -26.24
C SER A 138 -5.13 0.61 -25.43
N GLU A 139 -6.36 0.81 -25.91
CA GLU A 139 -7.56 0.17 -25.33
C GLU A 139 -7.43 -1.36 -25.29
N GLY A 140 -6.83 -1.96 -26.32
CA GLY A 140 -6.60 -3.40 -26.37
C GLY A 140 -5.57 -3.89 -25.33
N GLU A 141 -4.56 -3.09 -25.03
CA GLU A 141 -3.59 -3.39 -23.96
C GLU A 141 -4.23 -3.24 -22.58
N LEU A 142 -5.00 -2.17 -22.36
CA LEU A 142 -5.74 -1.96 -21.12
C LEU A 142 -6.71 -3.13 -20.84
N GLN A 143 -7.43 -3.58 -21.86
CA GLN A 143 -8.36 -4.69 -21.72
C GLN A 143 -7.64 -5.99 -21.31
N LYS A 144 -6.46 -6.27 -21.87
CA LYS A 144 -5.63 -7.41 -21.45
C LYS A 144 -5.19 -7.30 -19.99
N VAL A 145 -4.77 -6.11 -19.55
CA VAL A 145 -4.42 -5.87 -18.14
C VAL A 145 -5.61 -6.17 -17.22
N ILE A 146 -6.81 -5.71 -17.57
CA ILE A 146 -8.04 -5.96 -16.80
C ILE A 146 -8.36 -7.46 -16.76
N GLU A 147 -8.23 -8.16 -17.88
CA GLU A 147 -8.48 -9.61 -17.97
C GLU A 147 -7.53 -10.43 -17.09
N GLU A 148 -6.23 -10.10 -17.09
CA GLU A 148 -5.26 -10.73 -16.21
C GLU A 148 -5.56 -10.44 -14.73
N ILE A 149 -5.91 -9.19 -14.40
CA ILE A 149 -6.32 -8.83 -13.04
C ILE A 149 -7.52 -9.65 -12.60
N ARG A 150 -8.54 -9.78 -13.44
CA ARG A 150 -9.75 -10.55 -13.12
C ARG A 150 -9.50 -12.04 -13.01
N THR A 151 -8.54 -12.57 -13.77
CA THR A 151 -8.10 -13.96 -13.67
C THR A 151 -7.47 -14.24 -12.31
N ILE A 152 -6.70 -13.30 -11.77
CA ILE A 152 -5.99 -13.45 -10.49
C ILE A 152 -6.87 -13.09 -9.29
N ASN A 153 -7.62 -12.00 -9.41
CA ASN A 153 -8.51 -11.48 -8.37
C ASN A 153 -9.88 -11.11 -8.98
N PRO A 154 -10.84 -12.04 -8.98
CA PRO A 154 -12.16 -11.83 -9.59
C PRO A 154 -13.01 -10.77 -8.88
N ILE A 155 -12.67 -10.40 -7.64
CA ILE A 155 -13.55 -9.63 -6.75
C ILE A 155 -13.02 -8.25 -6.36
N CYS A 156 -11.76 -7.92 -6.63
CA CYS A 156 -11.23 -6.60 -6.30
C CYS A 156 -11.90 -5.49 -7.12
N ASP A 157 -11.98 -4.29 -6.54
CA ASP A 157 -12.35 -3.11 -7.32
C ASP A 157 -11.23 -2.78 -8.32
N ILE A 158 -11.60 -2.31 -9.51
CA ILE A 158 -10.64 -1.84 -10.51
C ILE A 158 -10.91 -0.37 -10.77
N VAL A 159 -9.87 0.45 -10.59
CA VAL A 159 -9.88 1.87 -10.91
C VAL A 159 -8.86 2.13 -12.00
N ILE A 160 -9.25 2.93 -12.99
CA ILE A 160 -8.40 3.30 -14.12
C ILE A 160 -8.03 4.77 -13.98
N CYS A 161 -6.75 5.10 -14.15
CA CYS A 161 -6.25 6.45 -14.01
C CYS A 161 -5.00 6.73 -14.84
N SER A 162 -4.69 8.00 -14.96
CA SER A 162 -3.45 8.52 -15.53
C SER A 162 -2.80 9.47 -14.53
N PHE A 163 -1.48 9.61 -14.60
CA PHE A 163 -0.68 10.49 -13.73
C PHE A 163 -0.86 10.22 -12.21
N GLY A 164 -1.36 9.04 -11.86
CA GLY A 164 -1.64 8.65 -10.48
C GLY A 164 -2.80 9.44 -9.85
N GLU A 165 -3.69 10.00 -10.67
CA GLU A 165 -4.85 10.78 -10.24
C GLU A 165 -6.13 9.94 -10.25
N PHE A 166 -6.63 9.61 -9.05
CA PHE A 166 -7.96 9.02 -8.88
C PHE A 166 -8.56 9.45 -7.54
N SER A 167 -9.86 9.24 -7.40
CA SER A 167 -10.60 9.49 -6.16
C SER A 167 -11.06 8.16 -5.59
N MET A 168 -11.04 8.05 -4.27
CA MET A 168 -11.70 6.98 -3.54
C MET A 168 -12.86 7.64 -2.78
N ASP A 169 -14.06 7.10 -2.95
CA ASP A 169 -15.26 7.55 -2.24
C ASP A 169 -15.31 6.98 -0.80
#